data_AF-A0A920LDN4-F1
#
_entry.id   AF-A0A920LDN4-F1
#
_cell.length_a   1.000
_cell.length_b   1.000
_cell.length_c   1.000
_cell.angle_alpha   90.00
_cell.angle_beta   90.00
_cell.angle_gamma   90.00
#
_symmetry.space_group_name_H-M   'P 1'
#
loop_
_entity.id
_entity.type
_entity.pdbx_description
1 polymer ?
#
loop_
_entity_poly.entity_id
_entity_poly.type
_entity_poly.pdbx_seq_one_letter_code
_entity_poly.pdbx_strand_id
1 'polypeptide(L)' 'MRFLLNILFLFLSINISFSQDDYRTWIKGKVLYKNVSVPSANVINNTSQAATTTNDDGEFEMS' A
#
# COMPACT_ATOMS: atom_id res chain seq x y z
N MET A 1 -12.68 25.24 34.27
CA MET A 1 -12.38 23.79 34.14
C MET A 1 -13.16 23.11 33.03
N ARG A 2 -14.51 23.20 33.00
CA ARG A 2 -15.34 22.55 31.95
C ARG A 2 -15.02 23.00 30.51
N PHE A 3 -14.76 24.29 30.30
CA PHE A 3 -14.43 24.83 28.98
C PHE A 3 -13.08 24.31 28.43
N LEU A 4 -12.04 24.28 29.27
CA LEU A 4 -10.73 23.73 28.91
C LEU A 4 -10.81 22.23 28.62
N LEU A 5 -11.63 21.50 29.38
CA LEU A 5 -11.88 20.08 29.15
C LEU A 5 -12.54 19.84 27.79
N ASN A 6 -13.53 20.66 27.40
CA ASN A 6 -14.18 20.55 26.09
C ASN A 6 -13.22 20.85 24.92
N ILE A 7 -12.30 21.82 25.09
CA ILE A 7 -11.27 22.11 24.09
C ILE A 7 -10.30 20.92 23.94
N LEU A 8 -9.91 20.29 25.05
CA LEU A 8 -9.07 19.11 25.04
C LEU A 8 -9.76 17.93 24.33
N PHE A 9 -11.05 17.71 24.61
CA PHE A 9 -11.83 16.67 23.92
C PHE A 9 -11.98 16.95 22.42
N LEU A 10 -12.20 18.21 22.05
CA LEU A 10 -12.26 18.60 20.63
C LEU A 10 -10.91 18.33 19.93
N PHE A 11 -9.79 18.70 20.57
CA PHE A 11 -8.46 18.43 20.05
C PHE A 11 -8.17 16.93 19.94
N LEU A 12 -8.66 16.12 20.87
CA LEU A 12 -8.50 14.66 20.78
C LEU A 12 -9.34 14.06 19.63
N SER A 13 -10.57 14.55 19.44
CA SER A 13 -11.47 14.06 18.39
C SER A 13 -10.95 14.32 16.98
N ILE A 14 -10.36 15.48 16.71
CA ILE A 14 -9.80 15.80 15.39
C ILE A 14 -8.63 14.88 15.01
N ASN A 15 -7.84 14.40 15.97
CA ASN A 15 -6.71 13.50 15.70
C ASN A 15 -7.17 12.10 15.26
N ILE A 16 -8.39 11.68 15.64
CA ILE A 16 -8.94 10.36 15.27
C ILE A 16 -9.66 10.42 13.91
N SER A 17 -10.12 11.59 13.48
CA SER A 17 -10.85 11.76 12.21
C SER A 17 -9.98 11.78 10.95
N PHE A 18 -8.65 11.89 11.08
CA PHE A 18 -7.71 11.90 9.95
C PHE A 18 -6.97 10.56 9.77
N SER A 19 -7.65 9.43 9.96
CA SER A 19 -7.15 8.17 9.41
C SER A 19 -7.25 8.26 7.89
N GLN A 20 -6.16 8.67 7.24
CA GLN A 20 -5.99 8.44 5.82
C GLN A 20 -5.87 6.93 5.67
N ASP A 21 -6.97 6.26 5.30
CA ASP A 21 -6.88 4.91 4.78
C ASP A 21 -6.01 5.01 3.54
N ASP A 22 -4.74 4.64 3.71
CA ASP A 22 -3.79 4.45 2.64
C ASP A 22 -4.33 3.29 1.82
N TYR A 23 -5.27 3.59 0.92
CA TYR A 23 -5.86 2.67 -0.05
C TYR A 23 -4.81 2.32 -1.12
N ARG A 24 -3.58 2.01 -0.67
CA ARG A 24 -2.58 1.26 -1.42
C ARG A 24 -3.23 -0.06 -1.79
N THR A 25 -3.81 -0.05 -2.97
CA THR A 25 -4.39 -1.23 -3.58
C THR A 25 -3.21 -2.10 -3.98
N TRP A 26 -3.03 -3.21 -3.28
CA TRP A 26 -2.01 -4.18 -3.61
C TRP A 26 -2.16 -4.60 -5.08
N ILE A 27 -1.09 -4.41 -5.85
CA ILE A 27 -0.96 -4.92 -7.20
C ILE A 27 -0.25 -6.26 -7.10
N LYS A 28 -0.98 -7.32 -7.43
CA LYS A 28 -0.48 -8.68 -7.44
C LYS A 28 -0.61 -9.26 -8.85
N GLY A 29 0.32 -10.12 -9.23
CA GLY A 29 0.28 -10.77 -10.54
C GLY A 29 1.33 -11.85 -10.70
N LYS A 30 1.35 -12.49 -11.88
CA LYS A 30 2.29 -13.54 -12.27
C LYS A 30 2.80 -13.29 -13.68
N VAL A 31 4.12 -13.34 -13.87
CA VAL A 31 4.76 -13.19 -15.17
C VAL A 31 4.95 -14.56 -15.80
N LEU A 32 4.39 -14.74 -16.99
CA LEU A 32 4.45 -15.97 -17.77
C LEU A 32 5.10 -15.72 -19.13
N TYR A 33 6.03 -16.58 -19.52
CA TYR A 33 6.49 -16.70 -20.89
C TYR A 33 6.09 -18.06 -21.44
N LYS A 34 5.20 -18.10 -22.44
CA LYS A 34 4.68 -19.34 -23.04
C LYS A 34 4.16 -20.34 -21.98
N ASN A 35 3.38 -19.84 -21.01
CA ASN A 35 2.82 -20.65 -19.91
C ASN A 35 3.87 -21.22 -18.95
N VAL A 36 5.09 -20.66 -18.93
CA VAL A 36 6.15 -20.99 -17.96
C VAL A 36 6.40 -19.77 -17.08
N SER A 37 6.47 -19.98 -15.76
CA SER A 37 6.80 -18.94 -14.79
C SER A 37 8.19 -18.34 -15.06
N VAL A 38 8.28 -17.01 -14.98
CA VAL A 38 9.55 -16.29 -15.16
C VAL A 38 10.01 -15.77 -13.79
N PRO A 39 11.01 -16.39 -13.16
CA PRO A 39 11.57 -15.89 -11.91
C PRO A 39 12.47 -14.67 -12.15
N SER A 40 12.63 -13.83 -11.12
CA SER A 40 13.52 -12.66 -11.13
C SER A 40 13.26 -11.65 -12.27
N ALA A 41 12.02 -11.56 -12.75
CA ALA A 41 11.60 -10.55 -13.71
C ALA A 41 11.34 -9.21 -13.01
N ASN A 42 11.88 -8.12 -13.56
CA ASN A 42 11.63 -6.77 -13.03
C ASN A 42 10.20 -6.32 -13.36
N VAL A 43 9.47 -5.89 -12.33
CA VAL A 43 8.14 -5.29 -12.46
C VAL A 43 8.19 -3.88 -11.89
N ILE A 44 7.86 -2.89 -12.71
CA ILE A 44 7.93 -1.47 -12.35
C ILE A 44 6.53 -0.87 -12.46
N ASN A 45 6.06 -0.23 -11.40
CA ASN A 45 4.85 0.59 -11.42
C ASN A 45 5.25 2.04 -11.65
N ASN A 46 4.90 2.57 -12.83
CA ASN A 46 5.24 3.94 -13.21
C ASN A 46 4.42 5.00 -12.46
N THR A 47 3.24 4.66 -11.94
CA THR A 47 2.38 5.59 -11.19
C THR A 47 2.93 5.83 -9.79
N SER A 48 3.29 4.76 -9.06
CA SER A 48 3.85 4.87 -7.71
C SER A 48 5.38 4.95 -7.67
N GLN A 49 6.04 4.79 -8.82
CA GLN A 49 7.49 4.69 -8.97
C GLN A 49 8.12 3.57 -8.13
N ALA A 50 7.34 2.53 -7.78
CA ALA A 50 7.80 1.35 -7.07
C ALA A 50 8.29 0.27 -8.03
N ALA A 51 9.23 -0.55 -7.58
CA ALA A 51 9.75 -1.68 -8.32
C ALA A 51 9.84 -2.92 -7.42
N THR A 52 9.62 -4.10 -8.02
CA THR A 52 9.79 -5.40 -7.38
C THR A 52 10.29 -6.43 -8.40
N THR A 53 10.65 -7.62 -7.93
CA THR A 53 11.04 -8.75 -8.77
C THR A 53 10.14 -9.94 -8.51
N THR A 54 9.87 -10.76 -9.52
CA THR A 54 9.09 -11.99 -9.33
C THR A 54 9.86 -13.06 -8.53
N ASN A 55 9.13 -13.88 -7.77
CA ASN A 55 9.67 -15.04 -7.05
C ASN A 55 9.89 -16.25 -7.99
N ASP A 56 10.28 -17.40 -7.43
CA ASP A 56 10.52 -18.65 -8.19
C ASP A 56 9.28 -19.14 -8.96
N ASP A 57 8.09 -18.83 -8.46
CA ASP A 57 6.82 -19.13 -9.12
C ASP A 57 6.40 -18.07 -10.15
N GLY A 58 7.20 -17.03 -10.38
CA GLY A 58 6.91 -15.93 -11.29
C GLY A 58 5.92 -14.91 -10.75
N GLU A 59 5.60 -14.94 -9.46
CA GLU A 59 4.61 -14.09 -8.81
C GLU A 59 5.25 -12.83 -8.23
N PHE A 60 4.49 -11.73 -8.21
CA PHE A 60 4.90 -10.47 -7.61
C PHE A 60 3.75 -9.81 -6.85
N GLU A 61 4.12 -9.02 -5.86
CA GLU A 61 3.21 -8.21 -5.06
C GLU A 61 3.89 -6.87 -4.75
N MET A 62 3.16 -5.78 -4.93
CA MET A 62 3.61 -4.42 -4.57
C MET A 62 2.41 -3.59 -4.13
N SER A 63 2.66 -2.59 -3.29
CA SER A 63 1.66 -1.65 -2.81
C SER A 63 1.96 -0.22 -3.27
#